data_AF-A0A0F9PEW2-F1
#
_entry.id   AF-A0A0F9PEW2-F1
#
_cell.length_a   1.000
_cell.length_b   1.000
_cell.length_c   1.000
_cell.angle_alpha   90.00
_cell.angle_beta   90.00
_cell.angle_gamma   90.00
#
_symmetry.space_group_name_H-M   'P 1'
#
loop_
_entity.id
_entity.type
_entity.pdbx_description
1 polymer ?
#
loop_
_entity_poly.entity_id
_entity_poly.type
_entity_poly.pdbx_seq_one_letter_code
_entity_poly.pdbx_strand_id
1 'polypeptide(L)'
;MKMFVEPARIYLHRDAVDFRKSIDGLVALVESELERDAYTGALFLFCNKSKDKLKLVYWDKTGFALWYKRLEKQKFKWPSKVSLQEFELSPGQLDWLLSGYDVLGHEELQYQSIILTVNDRCHTACFIFASNKKTTSNSVKLRT
;
A
#
# COMPACT_ATOMS: atom_id res chain seq x y z
N MET A 1 -11.55 -5.88 -20.66
CA MET A 1 -12.40 -4.68 -20.74
C MET A 1 -11.64 -3.57 -20.02
N LYS A 2 -11.07 -2.59 -20.74
CA LYS A 2 -10.30 -1.50 -20.11
C LYS A 2 -11.29 -0.52 -19.48
N MET A 3 -11.34 -0.46 -18.15
CA MET A 3 -12.27 0.41 -17.42
C MET A 3 -11.75 1.85 -17.27
N PHE A 4 -10.48 2.09 -17.57
CA PHE A 4 -9.81 3.38 -17.43
C PHE A 4 -9.00 3.70 -18.69
N VAL A 5 -8.76 4.99 -18.95
CA VAL A 5 -7.65 5.42 -19.81
C VAL A 5 -6.39 4.79 -19.23
N GLU A 6 -5.51 4.21 -20.06
CA GLU A 6 -4.27 3.57 -19.58
C GLU A 6 -3.48 4.57 -18.73
N PRO A 7 -3.54 4.45 -17.39
CA PRO A 7 -3.00 5.49 -16.54
C PRO A 7 -1.48 5.36 -16.57
N ALA A 8 -0.78 6.47 -16.77
CA ALA A 8 0.67 6.46 -16.80
C ALA A 8 1.25 5.93 -15.48
N ARG A 9 0.60 6.29 -14.36
CA ARG A 9 0.91 5.85 -13.00
C ARG A 9 -0.36 5.78 -12.17
N ILE A 10 -0.34 4.95 -11.14
CA ILE A 10 -1.48 4.75 -10.24
C ILE A 10 -0.99 5.00 -8.82
N TYR A 11 -1.55 6.01 -8.16
CA TYR A 11 -1.20 6.40 -6.81
C TYR A 11 -2.36 6.15 -5.87
N LEU A 12 -2.07 5.55 -4.72
CA LEU A 12 -3.03 5.32 -3.66
C LEU A 12 -2.71 6.23 -2.48
N HIS A 13 -3.71 7.01 -2.07
CA HIS A 13 -3.66 7.82 -0.87
C HIS A 13 -3.98 6.96 0.36
N ARG A 14 -3.02 6.79 1.28
CA ARG A 14 -3.18 5.84 2.39
C ARG A 14 -4.32 6.23 3.32
N ASP A 15 -4.39 7.50 3.69
CA ASP A 15 -5.27 7.95 4.76
C ASP A 15 -6.72 8.11 4.30
N ALA A 16 -7.64 7.95 5.24
CA ALA A 16 -9.07 8.00 4.93
C ALA A 16 -9.50 9.43 4.59
N VAL A 17 -10.17 9.60 3.45
CA VAL A 17 -10.61 10.92 2.98
C VAL A 17 -12.10 11.14 3.25
N ASP A 18 -12.49 12.39 3.52
CA ASP A 18 -13.90 12.78 3.51
C ASP A 18 -14.44 12.79 2.08
N PHE A 19 -15.33 11.85 1.79
CA PHE A 19 -15.93 11.67 0.47
C PHE A 19 -17.03 12.69 0.14
N ARG A 20 -17.31 13.64 1.03
CA ARG A 20 -18.05 14.86 0.69
C ARG A 20 -17.27 15.78 -0.24
N LYS A 21 -15.93 15.66 -0.27
CA LYS A 21 -15.10 16.39 -1.23
C LYS A 21 -15.41 15.93 -2.66
N SER A 22 -15.69 16.91 -3.53
CA SER A 22 -15.77 16.73 -4.98
C SER A 22 -14.38 16.71 -5.60
N ILE A 23 -14.29 16.77 -6.93
CA ILE A 23 -13.04 16.76 -7.71
C ILE A 23 -12.01 17.75 -7.15
N ASP A 24 -12.35 19.04 -7.05
CA ASP A 24 -11.38 20.07 -6.63
C ASP A 24 -10.82 19.80 -5.23
N GLY A 25 -11.67 19.29 -4.32
CA GLY A 25 -11.25 18.93 -2.97
C GLY A 25 -10.34 17.70 -2.93
N LEU A 26 -10.46 16.79 -3.89
CA LEU A 26 -9.56 15.64 -4.04
C LEU A 26 -8.26 16.05 -4.73
N VAL A 27 -8.32 16.89 -5.76
CA VAL A 27 -7.14 17.46 -6.43
C VAL A 27 -6.28 18.23 -5.43
N ALA A 28 -6.90 19.06 -4.57
CA ALA A 28 -6.19 19.75 -3.50
C ALA A 28 -5.45 18.78 -2.55
N LEU A 29 -5.99 17.58 -2.29
CA LEU A 29 -5.29 16.56 -1.49
C LEU A 29 -4.11 15.95 -2.24
N VAL A 30 -4.23 15.77 -3.56
CA VAL A 30 -3.10 15.29 -4.39
C VAL A 30 -1.94 16.28 -4.30
N GLU A 31 -2.21 17.56 -4.44
CA GLU A 31 -1.15 18.58 -4.45
C GLU A 31 -0.56 18.84 -3.06
N SER A 32 -1.40 18.82 -2.02
CA SER A 32 -0.97 19.16 -0.65
C SER A 32 -0.45 17.99 0.18
N GLU A 33 -1.03 16.79 0.04
CA GLU A 33 -0.67 15.63 0.87
C GLU A 33 0.20 14.61 0.12
N LEU A 34 -0.02 14.44 -1.19
CA LEU A 34 0.82 13.54 -2.00
C LEU A 34 2.01 14.27 -2.64
N GLU A 35 2.01 15.61 -2.64
CA GLU A 35 3.02 16.44 -3.33
C GLU A 35 3.20 16.04 -4.81
N ARG A 36 2.09 15.65 -5.47
CA ARG A 36 2.06 15.23 -6.88
C ARG A 36 1.29 16.22 -7.74
N ASP A 37 1.63 16.25 -9.01
CA ASP A 37 0.89 17.01 -10.02
C ASP A 37 -0.33 16.20 -10.51
N ALA A 38 -1.52 16.72 -10.23
CA ALA A 38 -2.80 16.12 -10.58
C ALA A 38 -3.11 16.13 -12.09
N TYR A 39 -2.40 16.94 -12.88
CA TYR A 39 -2.63 17.11 -14.32
C TYR A 39 -1.80 16.15 -15.20
N THR A 40 -1.00 15.28 -14.58
CA THR A 40 -0.06 14.36 -15.26
C THR A 40 -0.71 13.14 -15.93
N GLY A 41 -2.04 12.99 -15.84
CA GLY A 41 -2.76 11.80 -16.33
C GLY A 41 -2.54 10.55 -15.48
N ALA A 42 -1.96 10.72 -14.28
CA ALA A 42 -1.92 9.69 -13.26
C ALA A 42 -3.32 9.46 -12.64
N LEU A 43 -3.54 8.26 -12.13
CA LEU A 43 -4.77 7.86 -11.47
C LEU A 43 -4.59 7.90 -9.95
N PHE A 44 -5.36 8.74 -9.28
CA PHE A 44 -5.30 8.90 -7.82
C PHE A 44 -6.48 8.20 -7.15
N LEU A 45 -6.17 7.26 -6.26
CA LEU A 45 -7.12 6.43 -5.54
C LEU A 45 -7.30 6.93 -4.11
N PHE A 46 -8.56 7.11 -3.73
CA PHE A 46 -8.96 7.52 -2.38
C PHE A 46 -9.95 6.51 -1.81
N CYS A 47 -9.87 6.28 -0.50
CA CYS A 47 -10.82 5.46 0.23
C CYS A 47 -11.44 6.22 1.40
N ASN A 48 -12.68 5.91 1.72
CA ASN A 48 -13.35 6.51 2.86
C ASN A 48 -13.00 5.78 4.16
N LYS A 49 -13.34 6.39 5.30
CA LYS A 49 -13.09 5.80 6.64
C LYS A 49 -13.70 4.41 6.82
N SER A 50 -14.88 4.17 6.28
CA SER A 50 -15.57 2.87 6.40
C SER A 50 -15.03 1.80 5.44
N LYS A 51 -14.15 2.17 4.51
CA LYS A 51 -13.56 1.33 3.46
C LYS A 51 -14.58 0.65 2.54
N ASP A 52 -15.78 1.19 2.42
CA ASP A 52 -16.86 0.68 1.56
C ASP A 52 -16.99 1.49 0.26
N LYS A 53 -16.30 2.63 0.17
CA LYS A 53 -16.34 3.54 -0.98
C LYS A 53 -14.93 3.83 -1.49
N LEU A 54 -14.82 3.89 -2.80
CA LEU A 54 -13.59 4.17 -3.54
C LEU A 54 -13.86 5.28 -4.57
N LYS A 55 -13.00 6.29 -4.59
CA LYS A 55 -12.99 7.35 -5.60
C LYS A 55 -11.66 7.31 -6.34
N LEU A 56 -11.72 7.39 -7.66
CA LEU A 56 -10.59 7.47 -8.57
C LEU A 56 -10.68 8.79 -9.34
N VAL A 57 -9.66 9.63 -9.24
CA VAL A 57 -9.58 10.90 -9.97
C VAL A 57 -8.41 10.83 -10.94
N TYR A 58 -8.61 11.30 -12.17
CA TYR A 58 -7.56 11.46 -13.17
C TYR A 58 -7.86 12.61 -14.13
N TRP A 59 -6.82 13.17 -14.73
CA TRP A 59 -6.92 14.18 -15.77
C TRP A 59 -6.92 13.53 -17.17
N ASP A 60 -7.95 13.78 -17.98
CA ASP A 60 -8.13 13.18 -19.31
C ASP A 60 -7.62 14.06 -20.47
N LYS A 61 -6.73 15.02 -20.16
CA LYS A 61 -6.24 16.12 -21.03
C LYS A 61 -7.24 17.26 -21.23
N THR A 62 -8.54 17.01 -21.10
CA THR A 62 -9.59 18.02 -21.31
C THR A 62 -10.23 18.46 -20.00
N GLY A 63 -10.24 17.58 -19.00
CA GLY A 63 -10.89 17.78 -17.72
C GLY A 63 -10.51 16.70 -16.71
N PHE A 64 -10.99 16.89 -15.49
CA PHE A 64 -10.92 15.86 -14.47
C PHE A 64 -12.12 14.92 -14.58
N ALA A 65 -11.82 13.62 -14.61
CA ALA A 65 -12.81 12.57 -14.50
C ALA A 65 -12.77 11.95 -13.11
N LEU A 66 -13.96 11.66 -12.57
CA LEU A 66 -14.14 10.99 -11.30
C LEU A 66 -14.89 9.68 -11.50
N TRP A 67 -14.26 8.58 -11.12
CA TRP A 67 -14.93 7.30 -11.00
C TRP A 67 -15.22 6.99 -9.54
N TYR A 68 -16.43 6.49 -9.27
CA TYR A 68 -16.92 6.22 -7.92
C TYR A 68 -17.51 4.82 -7.84
N LYS A 69 -17.01 4.03 -6.89
CA LYS A 69 -17.52 2.68 -6.60
C LYS A 69 -17.87 2.55 -5.13
N ARG A 70 -19.08 2.05 -4.87
CA ARG A 70 -19.58 1.70 -3.54
C ARG A 70 -19.81 0.20 -3.47
N LEU A 71 -19.32 -0.42 -2.39
CA LEU A 71 -19.61 -1.80 -2.04
C LEU A 71 -20.79 -1.85 -1.06
N GLU A 72 -21.75 -2.72 -1.32
CA GLU A 72 -22.96 -2.81 -0.48
C GLU A 72 -22.79 -3.71 0.75
N LYS A 73 -21.91 -4.72 0.65
CA LYS A 73 -21.71 -5.72 1.72
C LYS A 73 -20.26 -5.85 2.18
N GLN A 74 -19.31 -5.63 1.29
CA GLN A 74 -17.89 -5.86 1.53
C GLN A 74 -17.13 -4.54 1.72
N LYS A 75 -15.86 -4.67 2.10
CA LYS A 75 -14.94 -3.54 2.26
C LYS A 75 -13.68 -3.77 1.44
N PHE A 76 -13.12 -2.69 0.91
CA PHE A 76 -11.83 -2.70 0.24
C PHE A 76 -10.72 -3.07 1.22
N LYS A 77 -9.79 -3.91 0.77
CA LYS A 77 -8.58 -4.28 1.51
C LYS A 77 -7.55 -3.15 1.37
N TRP A 78 -7.73 -2.12 2.18
CA TRP A 78 -6.91 -0.90 2.10
C TRP A 78 -5.61 -1.03 2.91
N PRO A 79 -4.44 -0.70 2.33
CA PRO A 79 -3.12 -0.85 2.93
C PRO A 79 -2.85 0.19 4.03
N SER A 80 -3.44 0.02 5.22
CA SER A 80 -3.32 1.02 6.30
C SER A 80 -2.13 0.83 7.24
N LYS A 81 -1.29 -0.20 7.04
CA LYS A 81 -0.16 -0.53 7.94
C LYS A 81 1.19 -0.01 7.47
N VAL A 82 1.27 0.54 6.25
CA VAL A 82 2.53 1.02 5.66
C VAL A 82 2.78 2.46 6.15
N SER A 83 4.04 2.76 6.50
CA SER A 83 4.43 4.08 7.02
C SER A 83 4.36 5.20 5.98
N LEU A 84 4.39 4.86 4.70
CA LEU A 84 4.35 5.81 3.59
C LEU A 84 2.94 6.38 3.40
N GLN A 85 2.86 7.69 3.13
CA GLN A 85 1.61 8.42 2.91
C GLN A 85 0.96 8.10 1.56
N GLU A 86 1.80 7.73 0.58
CA GLU A 86 1.41 7.33 -0.76
C GLU A 86 1.96 5.94 -1.13
N PHE A 87 1.22 5.21 -1.97
CA PHE A 87 1.65 3.91 -2.49
C PHE A 87 1.41 3.87 -4.00
N GLU A 88 2.46 3.65 -4.79
CA GLU A 88 2.34 3.42 -6.23
C GLU A 88 1.88 1.99 -6.49
N LEU A 89 0.80 1.84 -7.25
CA LEU A 89 0.22 0.54 -7.60
C LEU A 89 0.58 0.19 -9.05
N SER A 90 0.88 -1.09 -9.27
CA SER A 90 0.83 -1.65 -10.62
C SER A 90 -0.63 -1.81 -11.09
N PRO A 91 -0.87 -1.86 -12.42
CA PRO A 91 -2.21 -2.14 -12.96
C PRO A 91 -2.82 -3.44 -12.42
N GLY A 92 -2.00 -4.49 -12.23
CA GLY A 92 -2.45 -5.75 -11.65
C GLY A 92 -2.90 -5.62 -10.19
N GLN A 93 -2.19 -4.81 -9.38
CA GLN A 93 -2.61 -4.54 -8.01
C GLN A 93 -3.90 -3.70 -7.95
N LEU A 94 -4.11 -2.78 -8.90
CA LEU A 94 -5.39 -2.09 -9.03
C LEU A 94 -6.52 -3.09 -9.28
N ASP A 95 -6.33 -4.02 -10.21
CA ASP A 95 -7.32 -5.06 -10.50
C ASP A 95 -7.59 -5.94 -9.27
N TRP A 96 -6.54 -6.35 -8.54
CA TRP A 96 -6.68 -7.09 -7.29
C TRP A 96 -7.50 -6.33 -6.25
N LEU A 97 -7.21 -5.05 -6.05
CA LEU A 97 -7.95 -4.19 -5.14
C LEU A 97 -9.44 -4.09 -5.52
N LEU A 98 -9.72 -3.93 -6.82
CA LEU A 98 -11.07 -3.83 -7.35
C LEU A 98 -11.85 -5.14 -7.26
N SER A 99 -11.14 -6.27 -7.28
CA SER A 99 -11.66 -7.63 -7.06
C SER A 99 -11.72 -8.04 -5.59
N GLY A 100 -11.21 -7.22 -4.67
CA GLY A 100 -11.30 -7.42 -3.21
C GLY A 100 -10.13 -8.19 -2.60
N TYR A 101 -9.04 -8.39 -3.33
CA TYR A 101 -7.80 -8.97 -2.84
C TYR A 101 -6.91 -7.89 -2.16
N ASP A 102 -5.94 -8.35 -1.38
CA ASP A 102 -4.94 -7.45 -0.80
C ASP A 102 -3.94 -6.99 -1.88
N VAL A 103 -3.54 -5.72 -1.78
CA VAL A 103 -2.51 -5.12 -2.65
C VAL A 103 -1.11 -5.29 -2.06
N LEU A 104 -1.02 -5.54 -0.76
CA LEU A 104 0.21 -5.87 -0.06
C LEU A 104 0.31 -7.39 0.07
N GLY A 105 1.32 -7.95 -0.58
CA GLY A 105 1.65 -9.37 -0.45
C GLY A 105 2.25 -9.72 0.91
N HIS A 106 2.82 -10.91 1.01
CA HIS A 106 3.57 -11.32 2.18
C HIS A 106 4.89 -10.56 2.31
N GLU A 107 5.25 -10.17 3.53
CA GLU A 107 6.56 -9.62 3.84
C GLU A 107 7.61 -10.73 3.85
N GLU A 108 8.82 -10.44 3.37
CA GLU A 108 9.94 -11.38 3.41
C GLU A 108 10.42 -11.59 4.85
N LEU A 109 10.59 -12.85 5.24
CA LEU A 109 11.13 -13.20 6.56
C LEU A 109 12.65 -13.31 6.48
N GLN A 110 13.36 -12.48 7.25
CA GLN A 110 14.80 -12.62 7.42
C GLN A 110 15.09 -13.61 8.56
N TYR A 111 15.71 -14.74 8.21
CA TYR A 111 16.23 -15.70 9.17
C TYR A 111 17.75 -15.54 9.28
N GLN A 112 18.26 -15.41 10.50
CA GLN A 112 19.67 -15.62 10.78
C GLN A 112 19.86 -17.08 11.16
N SER A 113 20.61 -17.84 10.36
CA SER A 113 20.98 -19.20 10.72
C SER A 113 22.00 -19.15 11.85
N ILE A 114 21.67 -19.77 12.98
CA ILE A 114 22.66 -20.09 14.01
C ILE A 114 23.32 -21.39 13.56
N ILE A 115 24.32 -21.28 12.68
CA ILE A 115 25.22 -22.40 12.43
C ILE A 115 26.17 -22.43 13.63
N LEU A 116 25.91 -23.30 14.59
CA LEU A 116 26.91 -23.67 15.59
C LEU A 116 28.06 -24.33 14.82
N THR A 117 29.21 -23.67 14.78
CA THR A 117 30.45 -24.33 14.39
C THR A 117 30.68 -25.42 15.43
N VAL A 118 30.41 -26.68 15.05
CA VAL A 118 30.80 -27.84 15.85
C VAL A 118 32.32 -27.80 15.88
N ASN A 119 32.87 -27.23 16.94
CA ASN A 119 34.29 -27.36 17.22
C ASN A 119 34.47 -28.80 17.71
N ASP A 120 35.10 -29.62 16.87
CA ASP A 120 35.45 -30.99 17.21
C ASP A 120 36.17 -31.03 18.56
N ARG A 121 35.70 -31.96 19.41
CA ARG A 121 36.06 -32.24 20.81
C ARG A 121 35.14 -31.61 21.84
N CYS A 122 34.01 -32.29 22.11
CA CYS A 122 33.64 -32.67 23.48
C CYS A 122 32.54 -33.75 23.45
N HIS A 123 32.82 -34.88 24.10
CA HIS A 123 31.84 -35.88 24.50
C HIS A 123 30.78 -35.24 25.41
N THR A 124 29.57 -35.78 25.35
CA THR A 124 28.39 -35.51 26.20
C THR A 124 27.39 -34.51 25.61
N ALA A 125 26.19 -35.02 25.35
CA ALA A 125 25.05 -34.35 24.76
C ALA A 125 24.66 -33.06 25.51
N CYS A 126 24.51 -31.98 24.76
CA CYS A 126 23.70 -30.83 25.16
C CYS A 126 22.68 -30.57 24.05
N PHE A 127 21.45 -31.04 24.25
CA PHE A 127 20.28 -30.55 23.54
C PHE A 127 20.09 -29.09 23.95
N ILE A 128 20.63 -28.16 23.17
CA ILE A 128 20.26 -26.75 23.31
C ILE A 128 19.04 -26.53 22.41
N PHE A 129 17.87 -26.40 23.04
CA PHE A 129 16.69 -25.84 22.40
C PHE A 129 17.04 -24.43 21.88
N ALA A 130 17.18 -24.29 20.57
CA ALA A 130 17.32 -23.00 19.93
C ALA A 130 15.96 -22.27 20.02
N SER A 131 15.81 -21.43 21.05
CA SER A 131 14.70 -20.49 21.13
C SER A 131 14.87 -19.44 20.03
N ASN A 132 13.99 -19.52 19.03
CA ASN A 132 13.99 -18.66 17.86
C ASN A 132 13.52 -17.26 18.27
N LYS A 133 14.46 -16.34 18.56
CA LYS A 133 14.12 -14.95 18.88
C LYS A 133 13.76 -14.19 17.60
N LYS A 134 12.47 -13.98 17.38
CA LYS A 134 11.97 -12.95 16.44
C LYS A 134 12.47 -11.58 16.93
N THR A 135 13.45 -11.02 16.24
CA THR A 135 13.85 -9.62 16.43
C THR A 135 13.21 -8.81 15.31
N THR A 136 12.16 -8.05 15.64
CA THR A 136 11.63 -7.02 14.75
C THR A 136 12.63 -5.86 14.75
N SER A 137 13.48 -5.79 13.72
CA SER A 137 14.39 -4.67 13.50
C SER A 137 13.56 -3.44 13.11
N ASN A 138 13.25 -2.60 14.09
CA ASN A 138 12.67 -1.30 13.90
C ASN A 138 13.79 -0.26 14.02
N SER A 139 14.43 0.11 12.91
CA SER A 139 15.35 1.27 12.87
C SER A 139 15.91 1.53 11.47
N VAL A 140 15.49 2.63 10.84
CA VAL A 140 16.29 3.73 10.22
C VAL A 140 15.23 4.84 9.95
N LYS A 141 15.15 6.05 10.53
CA LYS A 141 16.06 7.07 11.08
C LYS A 141 17.09 7.65 10.11
N LEU A 142 16.65 8.60 9.29
CA LEU A 142 17.39 9.78 8.80
C LEU A 142 16.28 10.86 8.63
N ARG A 143 16.07 11.92 9.41
CA ARG A 143 16.96 12.98 9.94
C ARG A 143 18.04 13.40 8.95
N THR A 144 17.73 14.40 8.15
CA THR A 144 18.54 15.62 8.07
C THR A 144 17.59 16.80 8.18
#